data_AF-A0A370K3M8-F1
#
_entry.id   AF-A0A370K3M8-F1
#
_cell.length_a   1.000
_cell.length_b   1.000
_cell.length_c   1.000
_cell.angle_alpha   90.00
_cell.angle_beta   90.00
_cell.angle_gamma   90.00
#
_symmetry.space_group_name_H-M   'P 1'
#
loop_
_entity.id
_entity.type
_entity.pdbx_description
1 polymer ?
#
loop_
_entity_poly.entity_id
_entity_poly.type
_entity_poly.pdbx_seq_one_letter_code
_entity_poly.pdbx_strand_id
1 'polypeptide(L)'
;MQRRQFLRQAGATLAVASTAGLAACAPPPRASTAASGSVVAPGTRLGAEGVELAPIRASIDRITGVYVCTRPFRAAGPRIEAQKLGHKTVVHNYGHGGSGWSLSWGSGTLALQMVQATGVRELGVIGCGAIGLTTALLAQRAGFSVRIYAKDLPPDVFSMRASGLWTPDSRICDAAHAPALADRWERMTRISHARYQSLLGLPGKPIEWIDGYSLADAPFGKFHGEVPDEPEFGDFSDRVHDLTPRPVELPPGSHPFPEPYVRRYTTLMFNISSYANYLLSEFLAAGGRIEQREFTRPEDLLKLPEHTLVNATGYGARALFGDDTVIPVRGQTARLVPQPEVNYGLRMRDISVVPRSDGIMVQVIGDTGNFNNPDITPRREDSEAAVRELADLMTGMRRG
;
A
#
# COMPACT_ATOMS: atom_id res chain seq x y z
N MET A 1 17.32 -36.76 37.60
CA MET A 1 17.95 -36.55 38.93
C MET A 1 19.43 -36.27 38.66
N GLN A 2 20.15 -35.21 39.04
CA GLN A 2 20.04 -34.04 39.94
C GLN A 2 20.79 -32.87 39.23
N ARG A 3 20.22 -31.68 39.02
CA ARG A 3 20.27 -30.45 39.87
C ARG A 3 21.67 -29.90 40.25
N ARG A 4 22.00 -28.76 39.61
CA ARG A 4 22.45 -27.45 40.16
C ARG A 4 23.40 -27.43 41.38
N GLN A 5 24.52 -26.71 41.23
CA GLN A 5 25.16 -25.71 42.12
C GLN A 5 26.57 -25.41 41.53
N PHE A 6 27.21 -24.23 41.58
CA PHE A 6 27.19 -23.15 42.57
C PHE A 6 27.82 -21.87 41.96
N LEU A 7 27.26 -20.70 42.26
CA LEU A 7 27.81 -19.35 42.05
C LEU A 7 28.59 -18.92 43.30
N ARG A 8 29.72 -18.20 43.13
CA ARG A 8 30.15 -16.97 43.87
C ARG A 8 31.68 -16.86 44.03
N GLN A 9 32.22 -15.71 43.61
CA GLN A 9 33.12 -14.78 44.33
C GLN A 9 33.65 -13.78 43.28
N ALA A 10 33.25 -12.49 43.26
CA ALA A 10 33.51 -11.38 44.19
C ALA A 10 34.97 -10.91 44.19
N GLY A 11 35.20 -9.66 43.79
CA GLY A 11 36.50 -8.97 43.86
C GLY A 11 36.44 -7.56 43.29
N ALA A 12 35.85 -6.63 44.03
CA ALA A 12 35.90 -5.20 43.76
C ALA A 12 37.25 -4.61 44.22
N THR A 13 37.78 -3.62 43.48
CA THR A 13 38.77 -2.66 44.01
C THR A 13 38.43 -1.25 43.53
N LEU A 14 38.10 -0.39 44.49
CA LEU A 14 38.05 1.06 44.36
C LEU A 14 39.47 1.64 44.43
N ALA A 15 39.72 2.72 43.69
CA ALA A 15 40.70 3.73 44.08
C ALA A 15 40.12 5.13 43.79
N VAL A 16 40.12 5.96 44.83
CA VAL A 16 39.66 7.34 44.92
C VAL A 16 40.88 8.26 44.97
N ALA A 17 40.79 9.43 44.31
CA ALA A 17 41.38 10.75 44.64
C ALA A 17 41.60 11.55 43.33
N SER A 18 41.40 12.85 43.18
CA SER A 18 40.94 13.91 44.09
C SER A 18 40.69 15.20 43.28
N THR A 19 39.72 15.96 43.79
CA THR A 19 39.27 17.35 43.58
C THR A 19 40.22 18.45 43.06
N ALA A 20 39.69 19.28 42.14
CA ALA A 20 39.71 20.76 42.13
C ALA A 20 38.74 21.19 40.99
N GLY A 21 37.76 22.10 41.10
CA GLY A 21 37.56 23.21 42.02
C GLY A 21 37.54 24.52 41.22
N LEU A 22 36.45 24.82 40.52
CA LEU A 22 36.17 26.17 39.99
C LEU A 22 34.65 26.41 39.99
N ALA A 23 34.20 27.23 40.94
CA ALA A 23 32.86 27.78 41.01
C ALA A 23 32.78 29.03 40.14
N ALA A 24 31.75 29.12 39.29
CA ALA A 24 31.34 30.36 38.65
C ALA A 24 29.81 30.48 38.75
N CYS A 25 29.38 31.64 39.22
CA CYS A 25 28.04 31.99 39.66
C CYS A 25 26.97 31.83 38.56
N ALA A 26 25.92 31.05 38.82
CA ALA A 26 24.69 31.06 38.06
C ALA A 26 23.53 31.49 38.97
N PRO A 27 22.65 32.42 38.57
CA PRO A 27 21.48 32.82 39.35
C PRO A 27 20.43 31.69 39.39
N PRO A 28 19.53 31.68 40.39
CA PRO A 28 18.57 30.59 40.57
C PRO A 28 17.57 30.52 39.40
N PRO A 29 17.07 29.33 39.04
CA PRO A 29 16.12 29.20 37.95
C PRO A 29 14.79 29.87 38.36
N ARG A 30 14.35 30.82 37.54
CA ARG A 30 12.96 31.29 37.58
C ARG A 30 12.07 30.10 37.24
N ALA A 31 11.09 29.82 38.10
CA ALA A 31 10.00 28.92 37.80
C ALA A 31 9.25 29.45 36.57
N SER A 32 9.62 28.94 35.40
CA SER A 32 8.82 29.07 34.19
C SER A 32 7.70 28.05 34.30
N THR A 33 6.48 28.52 34.53
CA THR A 33 5.26 27.77 34.19
C THR A 33 5.23 27.61 32.67
N ALA A 34 6.04 26.70 32.15
CA ALA A 34 5.90 26.19 30.81
C ALA A 34 4.64 25.32 30.84
N ALA A 35 3.50 25.93 30.46
CA ALA A 35 2.38 25.15 29.98
C ALA A 35 2.93 24.27 28.86
N SER A 36 3.03 22.97 29.13
CA SER A 36 3.33 21.94 28.13
C SER A 36 2.14 21.88 27.18
N GLY A 37 2.04 22.86 26.30
CA GLY A 37 1.19 22.81 25.13
C GLY A 37 1.80 21.79 24.18
N SER A 38 1.46 20.52 24.39
CA SER A 38 1.50 19.54 23.32
C SER A 38 0.64 20.10 22.20
N VAL A 39 1.27 20.70 21.18
CA VAL A 39 0.60 21.08 19.94
C VAL A 39 0.33 19.77 19.19
N VAL A 40 -0.69 19.05 19.64
CA VAL A 40 -1.42 18.12 18.79
C VAL A 40 -2.05 19.00 17.72
N ALA A 41 -1.56 18.93 16.49
CA ALA A 41 -2.24 19.53 15.36
C ALA A 41 -3.69 19.02 15.34
N PRO A 42 -4.71 19.88 15.19
CA PRO A 42 -6.10 19.45 15.24
C PRO A 42 -6.45 18.72 13.93
N GLY A 43 -6.10 17.45 13.85
CA GLY A 43 -6.64 16.52 12.86
C GLY A 43 -8.01 16.08 13.34
N THR A 44 -9.06 16.74 12.83
CA THR A 44 -10.48 16.45 13.11
C THR A 44 -10.90 16.70 14.57
N ARG A 45 -11.45 17.88 14.86
CA ARG A 45 -12.24 18.09 16.08
C ARG A 45 -13.68 17.64 15.81
N LEU A 46 -14.19 16.70 16.62
CA LEU A 46 -15.63 16.54 16.77
C LEU A 46 -16.13 17.74 17.59
N GLY A 47 -16.54 18.79 16.90
CA GLY A 47 -17.40 19.81 17.51
C GLY A 47 -18.75 19.19 17.83
N ALA A 48 -19.49 19.79 18.76
CA ALA A 48 -20.80 19.28 19.18
C ALA A 48 -21.84 19.17 18.05
N GLU A 49 -21.56 19.72 16.85
CA GLU A 49 -22.51 19.73 15.71
C GLU A 49 -21.90 19.41 14.32
N GLY A 50 -20.63 19.00 14.18
CA GLY A 50 -20.06 18.70 12.85
C GLY A 50 -18.59 18.28 12.78
N VAL A 51 -18.16 17.88 11.59
CA VAL A 51 -16.77 17.49 11.26
C VAL A 51 -15.98 18.72 10.79
N GLU A 52 -14.92 19.08 11.51
CA GLU A 52 -13.97 20.12 11.08
C GLU A 52 -12.79 19.49 10.33
N LEU A 53 -12.54 19.91 9.07
CA LEU A 53 -11.47 19.38 8.22
C LEU A 53 -10.55 20.51 7.73
N ALA A 54 -9.24 20.28 7.78
CA ALA A 54 -8.27 21.21 7.22
C ALA A 54 -8.35 21.20 5.69
N PRO A 55 -8.61 22.33 5.02
CA PRO A 55 -8.70 22.37 3.56
C PRO A 55 -7.36 21.99 2.92
N ILE A 56 -7.44 21.22 1.84
CA ILE A 56 -6.27 20.83 1.05
C ILE A 56 -5.77 22.05 0.28
N ARG A 57 -4.47 22.33 0.41
CA ARG A 57 -3.78 23.33 -0.42
C ARG A 57 -3.54 22.74 -1.80
N ALA A 58 -4.59 22.72 -2.61
CA ALA A 58 -4.57 22.21 -3.98
C ALA A 58 -4.18 23.34 -4.95
N SER A 59 -3.01 23.20 -5.57
CA SER A 59 -2.53 24.13 -6.58
C SER A 59 -1.48 23.45 -7.46
N ILE A 60 -1.40 23.86 -8.74
CA ILE A 60 -0.53 23.20 -9.73
C ILE A 60 0.96 23.33 -9.38
N ASP A 61 1.36 24.43 -8.73
CA ASP A 61 2.73 24.69 -8.27
C ASP A 61 3.14 23.78 -7.11
N ARG A 62 2.18 23.13 -6.45
CA ARG A 62 2.44 22.12 -5.42
C ARG A 62 2.61 20.71 -5.99
N ILE A 63 2.46 20.49 -7.30
CA ILE A 63 2.71 19.19 -7.93
C ILE A 63 4.21 18.90 -7.91
N THR A 64 4.60 17.91 -7.11
CA THR A 64 5.99 17.41 -6.97
C THR A 64 6.32 16.28 -7.94
N GLY A 65 5.31 15.64 -8.53
CA GLY A 65 5.51 14.53 -9.45
C GLY A 65 4.19 14.06 -10.08
N VAL A 66 4.29 13.50 -11.28
CA VAL A 66 3.20 12.84 -11.99
C VAL A 66 3.65 11.43 -12.35
N TYR A 67 2.85 10.44 -11.99
CA TYR A 67 3.21 9.03 -12.12
C TYR A 67 2.11 8.27 -12.85
N VAL A 68 2.53 7.38 -13.76
CA VAL A 68 1.63 6.45 -14.45
C VAL A 68 1.97 5.03 -14.04
N CYS A 69 0.97 4.29 -13.60
CA CYS A 69 1.06 2.86 -13.28
C CYS A 69 0.25 2.03 -14.28
N THR A 70 0.70 0.80 -14.52
CA THR A 70 -0.12 -0.23 -15.17
C THR A 70 -0.55 -1.25 -14.12
N ARG A 71 -1.87 -1.39 -13.93
CA ARG A 71 -2.47 -2.40 -13.07
C ARG A 71 -2.60 -3.69 -13.90
N PRO A 72 -1.92 -4.80 -13.54
CA PRO A 72 -1.96 -6.02 -14.33
C PRO A 72 -3.28 -6.77 -14.07
N PHE A 73 -4.32 -6.44 -14.83
CA PHE A 73 -5.62 -7.08 -14.76
C PHE A 73 -5.63 -8.44 -15.45
N ARG A 74 -6.40 -9.39 -14.93
CA ARG A 74 -6.77 -10.63 -15.60
C ARG A 74 -8.26 -10.87 -15.38
N ALA A 75 -8.98 -11.18 -16.45
CA ALA A 75 -10.42 -11.48 -16.42
C ALA A 75 -10.79 -12.49 -15.32
N ALA A 76 -10.06 -13.62 -15.27
CA ALA A 76 -10.29 -14.70 -14.31
C ALA A 76 -9.68 -14.51 -12.91
N GLY A 77 -9.08 -13.36 -12.62
CA GLY A 77 -8.33 -13.13 -11.38
C GLY A 77 -6.83 -13.44 -11.47
N PRO A 78 -6.08 -13.25 -10.36
CA PRO A 78 -4.64 -13.45 -10.34
C PRO A 78 -4.27 -14.92 -10.62
N ARG A 79 -3.19 -15.10 -11.38
CA ARG A 79 -2.59 -16.43 -11.62
C ARG A 79 -1.75 -16.79 -10.40
N ILE A 80 -2.24 -17.77 -9.64
CA ILE A 80 -1.54 -18.35 -8.49
C ILE A 80 -1.51 -19.86 -8.69
N GLU A 81 -0.44 -20.37 -9.31
CA GLU A 81 -0.33 -21.78 -9.69
C GLU A 81 1.13 -22.20 -9.86
N ALA A 82 1.41 -23.49 -9.70
CA ALA A 82 2.72 -24.07 -9.97
C ALA A 82 2.80 -24.64 -11.39
N GLN A 83 3.87 -24.31 -12.11
CA GLN A 83 4.18 -24.82 -13.44
C GLN A 83 5.59 -25.40 -13.44
N LYS A 84 5.81 -26.47 -14.22
CA LYS A 84 7.17 -26.97 -14.51
C LYS A 84 7.80 -26.16 -15.64
N LEU A 85 9.05 -25.77 -15.44
CA LEU A 85 9.88 -25.11 -16.44
C LEU A 85 11.20 -25.88 -16.53
N GLY A 86 11.28 -26.83 -17.46
CA GLY A 86 12.37 -27.81 -17.51
C GLY A 86 12.51 -28.55 -16.19
N HIS A 87 13.69 -28.48 -15.57
CA HIS A 87 13.96 -29.08 -14.27
C HIS A 87 13.47 -28.25 -13.08
N LYS A 88 13.01 -27.00 -13.27
CA LYS A 88 12.59 -26.11 -12.19
C LYS A 88 11.07 -26.14 -11.96
N THR A 89 10.66 -25.72 -10.77
CA THR A 89 9.26 -25.40 -10.47
C THR A 89 9.09 -23.89 -10.38
N VAL A 90 8.18 -23.31 -11.15
CA VAL A 90 7.82 -21.88 -11.08
C VAL A 90 6.42 -21.76 -10.49
N VAL A 91 6.28 -21.06 -9.37
CA VAL A 91 4.99 -20.67 -8.80
C VAL A 91 4.65 -19.26 -9.29
N HIS A 92 3.67 -19.16 -10.17
CA HIS A 92 3.14 -17.89 -10.63
C HIS A 92 2.37 -17.19 -9.52
N ASN A 93 2.53 -15.86 -9.41
CA ASN A 93 1.81 -15.02 -8.45
C ASN A 93 1.74 -13.58 -9.01
N TYR A 94 0.87 -13.35 -9.99
CA TYR A 94 0.69 -12.06 -10.66
C TYR A 94 -0.74 -11.88 -11.18
N GLY A 95 -1.07 -10.69 -11.69
CA GLY A 95 -2.38 -10.43 -12.29
C GLY A 95 -3.44 -9.90 -11.31
N HIS A 96 -3.01 -9.17 -10.26
CA HIS A 96 -3.87 -8.69 -9.18
C HIS A 96 -4.65 -7.39 -9.47
N GLY A 97 -4.58 -6.87 -10.70
CA GLY A 97 -5.21 -5.61 -11.06
C GLY A 97 -4.79 -4.46 -10.16
N GLY A 98 -5.76 -3.70 -9.64
CA GLY A 98 -5.55 -2.60 -8.70
C GLY A 98 -5.34 -3.05 -7.25
N SER A 99 -5.39 -4.35 -6.95
CA SER A 99 -5.45 -4.89 -5.59
C SER A 99 -4.10 -5.40 -5.06
N GLY A 100 -3.01 -5.15 -5.79
CA GLY A 100 -1.70 -5.73 -5.53
C GLY A 100 -1.19 -5.53 -4.10
N TRP A 101 -1.24 -4.30 -3.56
CA TRP A 101 -0.90 -4.06 -2.16
C TRP A 101 -1.92 -4.67 -1.20
N SER A 102 -3.20 -4.45 -1.41
CA SER A 102 -4.27 -4.98 -0.55
C SER A 102 -4.22 -6.50 -0.35
N LEU A 103 -3.86 -7.26 -1.39
CA LEU A 103 -3.87 -8.73 -1.35
C LEU A 103 -2.49 -9.37 -1.17
N SER A 104 -1.41 -8.59 -1.05
CA SER A 104 -0.04 -9.12 -1.22
C SER A 104 0.35 -10.21 -0.22
N TRP A 105 -0.03 -10.08 1.05
CA TRP A 105 0.25 -11.07 2.09
C TRP A 105 -0.59 -12.35 1.91
N GLY A 106 -1.87 -12.22 1.59
CA GLY A 106 -2.76 -13.34 1.33
C GLY A 106 -2.34 -14.12 0.08
N SER A 107 -2.10 -13.40 -1.02
CA SER A 107 -1.61 -14.00 -2.26
C SER A 107 -0.25 -14.67 -2.08
N GLY A 108 0.67 -14.00 -1.37
CA GLY A 108 1.97 -14.57 -1.03
C GLY A 108 1.88 -15.81 -0.14
N THR A 109 0.87 -15.88 0.74
CA THR A 109 0.61 -17.06 1.57
C THR A 109 0.17 -18.24 0.71
N LEU A 110 -0.73 -18.03 -0.25
CA LEU A 110 -1.17 -19.09 -1.18
C LEU A 110 -0.01 -19.59 -2.05
N ALA A 111 0.80 -18.68 -2.58
CA ALA A 111 1.99 -19.05 -3.36
C ALA A 111 3.01 -19.84 -2.51
N LEU A 112 3.24 -19.42 -1.25
CA LEU A 112 4.15 -20.11 -0.34
C LEU A 112 3.71 -21.55 -0.05
N GLN A 113 2.41 -21.83 0.04
CA GLN A 113 1.92 -23.20 0.21
C GLN A 113 2.36 -24.12 -0.94
N MET A 114 2.34 -23.61 -2.17
CA MET A 114 2.82 -24.35 -3.35
C MET A 114 4.34 -24.50 -3.35
N VAL A 115 5.07 -23.47 -2.92
CA VAL A 115 6.53 -23.54 -2.74
C VAL A 115 6.91 -24.61 -1.70
N GLN A 116 6.22 -24.65 -0.56
CA GLN A 116 6.47 -25.63 0.49
C GLN A 116 6.24 -27.07 0.03
N ALA A 117 5.26 -27.30 -0.84
CA ALA A 117 5.01 -28.61 -1.44
C ALA A 117 6.18 -29.12 -2.32
N THR A 118 7.12 -28.26 -2.72
CA THR A 118 8.32 -28.68 -3.48
C THR A 118 9.43 -29.27 -2.62
N GLY A 119 9.38 -29.11 -1.28
CA GLY A 119 10.37 -29.66 -0.35
C GLY A 119 11.75 -28.99 -0.35
N VAL A 120 11.93 -27.89 -1.10
CA VAL A 120 13.21 -27.16 -1.14
C VAL A 120 13.37 -26.21 0.04
N ARG A 121 14.60 -25.71 0.24
CA ARG A 121 14.93 -24.67 1.24
C ARG A 121 15.40 -23.36 0.62
N GLU A 122 15.81 -23.38 -0.65
CA GLU A 122 16.25 -22.21 -1.38
C GLU A 122 15.18 -21.76 -2.36
N LEU A 123 14.87 -20.47 -2.37
CA LEU A 123 13.80 -19.88 -3.17
C LEU A 123 14.31 -18.66 -3.94
N GLY A 124 14.13 -18.68 -5.27
CA GLY A 124 14.24 -17.48 -6.09
C GLY A 124 12.89 -16.78 -6.19
N VAL A 125 12.85 -15.46 -6.08
CA VAL A 125 11.63 -14.64 -6.31
C VAL A 125 11.93 -13.66 -7.42
N ILE A 126 11.16 -13.70 -8.51
CA ILE A 126 11.33 -12.82 -9.66
C ILE A 126 10.36 -11.65 -9.55
N GLY A 127 10.90 -10.46 -9.23
CA GLY A 127 10.15 -9.22 -9.00
C GLY A 127 10.26 -8.71 -7.57
N CYS A 128 10.49 -7.41 -7.42
CA CYS A 128 10.64 -6.70 -6.12
C CYS A 128 9.49 -5.70 -5.87
N GLY A 129 8.32 -5.95 -6.44
CA GLY A 129 7.10 -5.19 -6.17
C GLY A 129 6.39 -5.66 -4.90
N ALA A 130 5.16 -5.17 -4.69
CA ALA A 130 4.32 -5.52 -3.54
C ALA A 130 4.24 -7.03 -3.28
N ILE A 131 3.89 -7.80 -4.32
CA ILE A 131 3.72 -9.25 -4.26
C ILE A 131 5.06 -9.95 -3.99
N GLY A 132 6.12 -9.55 -4.70
CA GLY A 132 7.44 -10.18 -4.57
C GLY A 132 8.03 -10.01 -3.17
N LEU A 133 8.02 -8.79 -2.63
CA LEU A 133 8.55 -8.50 -1.29
C LEU A 133 7.78 -9.24 -0.19
N THR A 134 6.44 -9.24 -0.22
CA THR A 134 5.67 -9.95 0.81
C THR A 134 5.78 -11.46 0.70
N THR A 135 5.83 -12.03 -0.51
CA THR A 135 6.10 -13.46 -0.69
C THR A 135 7.48 -13.84 -0.17
N ALA A 136 8.51 -13.03 -0.47
CA ALA A 136 9.87 -13.28 -0.01
C ALA A 136 9.98 -13.27 1.52
N LEU A 137 9.36 -12.29 2.18
CA LEU A 137 9.32 -12.20 3.65
C LEU A 137 8.55 -13.36 4.30
N LEU A 138 7.43 -13.77 3.71
CA LEU A 138 6.70 -14.95 4.18
C LEU A 138 7.56 -16.20 4.08
N ALA A 139 8.29 -16.37 2.97
CA ALA A 139 9.20 -17.49 2.79
C ALA A 139 10.38 -17.46 3.79
N GLN A 140 11.00 -16.31 4.04
CA GLN A 140 12.06 -16.21 5.06
C GLN A 140 11.56 -16.59 6.46
N ARG A 141 10.35 -16.12 6.83
CA ARG A 141 9.73 -16.49 8.12
C ARG A 141 9.39 -17.97 8.22
N ALA A 142 9.18 -18.64 7.09
CA ALA A 142 9.03 -20.09 7.00
C ALA A 142 10.37 -20.85 6.95
N GLY A 143 11.50 -20.17 7.07
CA GLY A 143 12.84 -20.75 7.14
C GLY A 143 13.49 -21.04 5.78
N PHE A 144 13.07 -20.35 4.71
CA PHE A 144 13.72 -20.43 3.40
C PHE A 144 14.90 -19.45 3.31
N SER A 145 15.94 -19.85 2.58
CA SER A 145 16.95 -18.94 2.06
C SER A 145 16.41 -18.32 0.77
N VAL A 146 16.21 -17.00 0.76
CA VAL A 146 15.49 -16.32 -0.32
C VAL A 146 16.39 -15.34 -1.05
N ARG A 147 16.38 -15.42 -2.40
CA ARG A 147 16.97 -14.41 -3.28
C ARG A 147 15.90 -13.78 -4.16
N ILE A 148 15.80 -12.45 -4.13
CA ILE A 148 14.99 -11.70 -5.09
C ILE A 148 15.87 -11.36 -6.30
N TYR A 149 15.36 -11.64 -7.50
CA TYR A 149 15.89 -11.15 -8.77
C TYR A 149 14.90 -10.14 -9.34
N ALA A 150 15.35 -8.93 -9.65
CA ALA A 150 14.46 -7.92 -10.21
C ALA A 150 15.21 -6.95 -11.12
N LYS A 151 14.55 -6.52 -12.20
CA LYS A 151 15.05 -5.43 -13.06
C LYS A 151 15.13 -4.12 -12.28
N ASP A 152 14.01 -3.76 -11.64
CA ASP A 152 13.86 -2.53 -10.86
C ASP A 152 13.63 -2.86 -9.39
N LEU A 153 14.10 -1.98 -8.51
CA LEU A 153 13.91 -2.04 -7.05
C LEU A 153 13.10 -0.82 -6.61
N PRO A 154 12.40 -0.84 -5.45
CA PRO A 154 11.87 0.38 -4.87
C PRO A 154 12.98 1.46 -4.77
N PRO A 155 12.72 2.71 -5.19
CA PRO A 155 11.41 3.30 -5.50
C PRO A 155 10.94 3.18 -6.97
N ASP A 156 11.68 2.51 -7.85
CA ASP A 156 11.45 2.54 -9.30
C ASP A 156 10.43 1.50 -9.80
N VAL A 157 10.01 0.57 -8.95
CA VAL A 157 8.98 -0.43 -9.29
C VAL A 157 7.58 0.20 -9.42
N PHE A 158 6.76 -0.34 -10.32
CA PHE A 158 5.38 0.12 -10.56
C PHE A 158 4.50 0.15 -9.30
N SER A 159 4.72 -0.76 -8.34
CA SER A 159 3.99 -0.76 -7.06
C SER A 159 4.14 0.55 -6.28
N MET A 160 5.21 1.33 -6.50
CA MET A 160 5.45 2.63 -5.84
C MET A 160 4.52 3.74 -6.36
N ARG A 161 3.93 3.54 -7.53
CA ARG A 161 3.03 4.49 -8.22
C ARG A 161 1.55 4.30 -7.83
N ALA A 162 1.26 3.42 -6.87
CA ALA A 162 -0.09 3.21 -6.36
C ALA A 162 -0.57 4.40 -5.51
N SER A 163 -1.88 4.68 -5.54
CA SER A 163 -2.50 5.72 -4.70
C SER A 163 -2.36 5.43 -3.22
N GLY A 164 -2.52 4.16 -2.82
CA GLY A 164 -2.26 3.70 -1.45
C GLY A 164 -3.49 3.57 -0.57
N LEU A 165 -4.64 3.17 -1.11
CA LEU A 165 -5.82 2.78 -0.31
C LEU A 165 -6.00 1.27 -0.29
N TRP A 166 -6.63 0.77 0.77
CA TRP A 166 -7.16 -0.58 0.85
C TRP A 166 -8.36 -0.76 -0.07
N THR A 167 -8.09 -1.37 -1.22
CA THR A 167 -9.07 -1.69 -2.25
C THR A 167 -8.83 -3.13 -2.75
N PRO A 168 -9.27 -4.15 -2.00
CA PRO A 168 -8.91 -5.56 -2.25
C PRO A 168 -9.59 -6.17 -3.49
N ASP A 169 -10.65 -5.56 -3.99
CA ASP A 169 -11.42 -5.97 -5.18
C ASP A 169 -11.16 -5.08 -6.40
N SER A 170 -10.33 -4.04 -6.28
CA SER A 170 -10.05 -3.09 -7.36
C SER A 170 -9.54 -3.80 -8.61
N ARG A 171 -10.42 -3.92 -9.61
CA ARG A 171 -10.17 -4.59 -10.90
C ARG A 171 -9.51 -5.95 -10.69
N ILE A 172 -9.99 -6.74 -9.72
CA ILE A 172 -9.35 -8.03 -9.42
C ILE A 172 -9.72 -9.10 -10.44
N CYS A 173 -10.96 -9.09 -10.93
CA CYS A 173 -11.50 -9.95 -11.99
C CYS A 173 -12.71 -9.25 -12.64
N ASP A 174 -13.20 -9.79 -13.76
CA ASP A 174 -14.51 -9.37 -14.28
C ASP A 174 -15.67 -10.00 -13.49
N ALA A 175 -16.89 -9.50 -13.71
CA ALA A 175 -18.09 -9.98 -13.04
C ALA A 175 -18.42 -11.45 -13.37
N ALA A 176 -18.15 -11.90 -14.60
CA ALA A 176 -18.43 -13.26 -15.04
C ALA A 176 -17.59 -14.30 -14.28
N HIS A 177 -16.35 -13.96 -13.91
CA HIS A 177 -15.45 -14.84 -13.17
C HIS A 177 -15.51 -14.65 -11.65
N ALA A 178 -16.23 -13.65 -11.16
CA ALA A 178 -16.30 -13.34 -9.72
C ALA A 178 -16.76 -14.54 -8.86
N PRO A 179 -17.81 -15.30 -9.23
CA PRO A 179 -18.23 -16.46 -8.43
C PRO A 179 -17.14 -17.52 -8.26
N ALA A 180 -16.34 -17.77 -9.30
CA ALA A 180 -15.27 -18.77 -9.27
C ALA A 180 -14.03 -18.30 -8.48
N LEU A 181 -13.85 -16.99 -8.33
CA LEU A 181 -12.74 -16.40 -7.58
C LEU A 181 -13.09 -16.17 -6.10
N ALA A 182 -14.37 -16.07 -5.76
CA ALA A 182 -14.86 -15.47 -4.52
C ALA A 182 -14.23 -16.02 -3.23
N ASP A 183 -14.21 -17.34 -3.03
CA ASP A 183 -13.69 -17.93 -1.80
C ASP A 183 -12.18 -17.74 -1.65
N ARG A 184 -11.46 -17.84 -2.78
CA ARG A 184 -10.01 -17.62 -2.83
C ARG A 184 -9.69 -16.14 -2.61
N TRP A 185 -10.46 -15.24 -3.20
CA TRP A 185 -10.34 -13.80 -2.96
C TRP A 185 -10.57 -13.47 -1.50
N GLU A 186 -11.67 -13.94 -0.91
CA GLU A 186 -12.02 -13.68 0.48
C GLU A 186 -10.91 -14.15 1.43
N ARG A 187 -10.38 -15.36 1.18
CA ARG A 187 -9.24 -15.90 1.94
C ARG A 187 -8.00 -15.00 1.83
N MET A 188 -7.64 -14.54 0.63
CA MET A 188 -6.51 -13.62 0.44
C MET A 188 -6.75 -12.28 1.16
N THR A 189 -7.96 -11.74 1.06
CA THR A 189 -8.35 -10.47 1.67
C THR A 189 -8.26 -10.55 3.18
N ARG A 190 -8.84 -11.58 3.81
CA ARG A 190 -8.83 -11.76 5.27
C ARG A 190 -7.42 -11.95 5.83
N ILE A 191 -6.59 -12.77 5.18
CA ILE A 191 -5.17 -12.96 5.57
C ILE A 191 -4.41 -11.64 5.49
N SER A 192 -4.59 -10.90 4.39
CA SER A 192 -3.88 -9.63 4.19
C SER A 192 -4.32 -8.59 5.20
N HIS A 193 -5.63 -8.45 5.42
CA HIS A 193 -6.19 -7.51 6.38
C HIS A 193 -5.66 -7.78 7.79
N ALA A 194 -5.71 -9.03 8.24
CA ALA A 194 -5.19 -9.44 9.55
C ALA A 194 -3.70 -9.10 9.69
N ARG A 195 -2.91 -9.31 8.62
CA ARG A 195 -1.49 -8.96 8.62
C ARG A 195 -1.28 -7.45 8.72
N TYR A 196 -2.09 -6.64 8.04
CA TYR A 196 -1.99 -5.19 8.10
C TYR A 196 -2.28 -4.61 9.48
N GLN A 197 -3.16 -5.24 10.26
CA GLN A 197 -3.37 -4.85 11.67
C GLN A 197 -2.07 -4.92 12.50
N SER A 198 -1.20 -5.90 12.21
CA SER A 198 0.10 -6.03 12.92
C SER A 198 1.16 -4.99 12.52
N LEU A 199 0.88 -4.17 11.52
CA LEU A 199 1.80 -3.13 11.03
C LEU A 199 1.38 -1.72 11.48
N LEU A 200 0.25 -1.59 12.19
CA LEU A 200 -0.21 -0.34 12.76
C LEU A 200 0.70 0.08 13.93
N GLY A 201 0.91 1.40 14.06
CA GLY A 201 1.74 1.98 15.14
C GLY A 201 3.26 1.82 14.95
N LEU A 202 3.72 1.17 13.87
CA LEU A 202 5.14 1.10 13.57
C LEU A 202 5.73 2.46 13.19
N PRO A 203 7.03 2.71 13.47
CA PRO A 203 7.73 3.90 12.99
C PRO A 203 7.60 4.08 11.48
N GLY A 204 7.49 5.33 11.03
CA GLY A 204 7.24 5.64 9.61
C GLY A 204 5.82 5.36 9.14
N LYS A 205 4.94 4.85 10.02
CA LYS A 205 3.50 4.66 9.79
C LYS A 205 3.21 3.95 8.46
N PRO A 206 3.81 2.78 8.18
CA PRO A 206 3.66 2.12 6.87
C PRO A 206 2.19 1.88 6.51
N ILE A 207 1.37 1.61 7.52
CA ILE A 207 -0.07 1.38 7.43
C ILE A 207 -0.77 2.28 8.47
N GLU A 208 -1.85 2.93 8.06
CA GLU A 208 -2.70 3.74 8.96
C GLU A 208 -4.18 3.49 8.65
N TRP A 209 -5.04 3.65 9.64
CA TRP A 209 -6.47 3.85 9.40
C TRP A 209 -6.72 5.34 9.19
N ILE A 210 -7.50 5.67 8.16
CA ILE A 210 -7.94 7.04 7.88
C ILE A 210 -9.45 7.06 7.66
N ASP A 211 -10.05 8.22 7.91
CA ASP A 211 -11.36 8.53 7.37
C ASP A 211 -11.23 9.04 5.93
N GLY A 212 -12.23 8.75 5.12
CA GLY A 212 -12.40 9.35 3.81
C GLY A 212 -13.84 9.77 3.59
N TYR A 213 -14.05 10.69 2.66
CA TYR A 213 -15.35 11.25 2.36
C TYR A 213 -15.67 11.04 0.88
N SER A 214 -16.73 10.29 0.61
CA SER A 214 -17.34 10.23 -0.71
C SER A 214 -18.29 11.40 -0.86
N LEU A 215 -18.16 12.14 -1.96
CA LEU A 215 -18.94 13.34 -2.28
C LEU A 215 -19.78 13.06 -3.54
N ALA A 216 -21.06 13.45 -3.54
CA ALA A 216 -21.95 13.24 -4.67
C ALA A 216 -23.03 14.31 -4.77
N ASP A 217 -23.47 14.56 -6.01
CA ASP A 217 -24.61 15.43 -6.33
C ASP A 217 -25.97 14.72 -6.20
N ALA A 218 -25.96 13.39 -6.08
CA ALA A 218 -27.14 12.55 -5.97
C ALA A 218 -27.00 11.55 -4.80
N PRO A 219 -28.12 11.02 -4.27
CA PRO A 219 -28.08 9.98 -3.25
C PRO A 219 -27.21 8.80 -3.69
N PHE A 220 -26.43 8.27 -2.76
CA PHE A 220 -25.53 7.15 -3.04
C PHE A 220 -26.31 5.86 -3.34
N GLY A 221 -26.25 5.43 -4.60
CA GLY A 221 -26.76 4.13 -5.07
C GLY A 221 -25.72 3.00 -5.01
N LYS A 222 -25.97 1.91 -5.75
CA LYS A 222 -24.94 0.90 -6.03
C LYS A 222 -23.81 1.57 -6.82
N PHE A 223 -22.63 1.63 -6.22
CA PHE A 223 -21.45 2.26 -6.81
C PHE A 223 -20.90 1.38 -7.93
N HIS A 224 -21.01 1.83 -9.17
CA HIS A 224 -19.97 1.78 -10.20
C HIS A 224 -20.50 2.64 -11.36
N GLY A 225 -19.88 3.81 -11.60
CA GLY A 225 -20.07 4.47 -12.88
C GLY A 225 -19.49 3.54 -13.94
N GLU A 226 -20.30 3.10 -14.89
CA GLU A 226 -19.81 2.31 -16.02
C GLU A 226 -18.78 3.16 -16.78
N VAL A 227 -17.58 2.64 -16.93
CA VAL A 227 -16.56 3.22 -17.82
C VAL A 227 -16.69 2.46 -19.14
N PRO A 228 -17.09 3.09 -20.26
CA PRO A 228 -17.49 2.39 -21.48
C PRO A 228 -16.49 1.38 -22.06
N ASP A 229 -15.18 1.56 -21.85
CA ASP A 229 -14.12 0.66 -22.33
C ASP A 229 -13.64 -0.36 -21.29
N GLU A 230 -14.22 -0.38 -20.09
CA GLU A 230 -13.92 -1.36 -19.05
C GLU A 230 -15.01 -2.45 -18.99
N PRO A 231 -14.65 -3.71 -18.69
CA PRO A 231 -15.65 -4.72 -18.36
C PRO A 231 -16.31 -4.40 -17.02
N GLU A 232 -17.49 -4.97 -16.79
CA GLU A 232 -18.04 -5.03 -15.44
C GLU A 232 -17.09 -5.84 -14.55
N PHE A 233 -16.68 -5.26 -13.42
CA PHE A 233 -15.77 -5.92 -12.48
C PHE A 233 -16.53 -6.70 -11.42
N GLY A 234 -15.89 -7.74 -10.87
CA GLY A 234 -16.46 -8.52 -9.77
C GLY A 234 -16.63 -7.68 -8.51
N ASP A 235 -17.83 -7.71 -7.92
CA ASP A 235 -18.13 -7.14 -6.62
C ASP A 235 -18.06 -8.22 -5.53
N PHE A 236 -17.33 -7.91 -4.47
CA PHE A 236 -17.13 -8.81 -3.34
C PHE A 236 -17.41 -8.13 -1.99
N SER A 237 -18.00 -6.93 -1.98
CA SER A 237 -18.16 -6.10 -0.77
C SER A 237 -18.87 -6.84 0.36
N ASP A 238 -19.90 -7.62 0.03
CA ASP A 238 -20.73 -8.33 1.00
C ASP A 238 -19.97 -9.41 1.77
N ARG A 239 -18.93 -10.00 1.17
CA ARG A 239 -18.15 -11.09 1.78
C ARG A 239 -17.20 -10.63 2.88
N VAL A 240 -16.84 -9.35 2.89
CA VAL A 240 -15.83 -8.78 3.81
C VAL A 240 -16.30 -7.50 4.48
N HIS A 241 -17.62 -7.28 4.54
CA HIS A 241 -18.22 -6.10 5.17
C HIS A 241 -17.87 -5.98 6.67
N ASP A 242 -17.37 -7.05 7.29
CA ASP A 242 -16.90 -7.10 8.67
C ASP A 242 -15.47 -6.55 8.86
N LEU A 243 -14.70 -6.39 7.78
CA LEU A 243 -13.30 -5.96 7.88
C LEU A 243 -13.14 -4.44 8.05
N THR A 244 -14.10 -3.65 7.58
CA THR A 244 -14.08 -2.18 7.69
C THR A 244 -15.37 -1.66 8.32
N PRO A 245 -15.32 -0.57 9.10
CA PRO A 245 -16.54 0.06 9.61
C PRO A 245 -17.52 0.41 8.48
N ARG A 246 -18.83 0.29 8.78
CA ARG A 246 -19.86 0.69 7.82
C ARG A 246 -19.76 2.18 7.52
N PRO A 247 -19.86 2.59 6.25
CA PRO A 247 -19.93 4.01 5.90
C PRO A 247 -21.14 4.69 6.55
N VAL A 248 -20.97 5.96 6.91
CA VAL A 248 -22.00 6.79 7.56
C VAL A 248 -22.32 7.96 6.65
N GLU A 249 -23.60 8.11 6.28
CA GLU A 249 -24.09 9.30 5.60
C GLU A 249 -24.11 10.47 6.58
N LEU A 250 -23.55 11.60 6.16
CA LEU A 250 -23.48 12.81 6.97
C LEU A 250 -24.63 13.74 6.58
N PRO A 251 -25.46 14.18 7.54
CA PRO A 251 -26.53 15.13 7.26
C PRO A 251 -26.00 16.44 6.66
N PRO A 252 -26.78 17.10 5.78
CA PRO A 252 -26.46 18.45 5.32
C PRO A 252 -26.17 19.39 6.50
N GLY A 253 -25.11 20.19 6.38
CA GLY A 253 -24.66 21.10 7.45
C GLY A 253 -23.71 20.49 8.48
N SER A 254 -23.61 19.15 8.59
CA SER A 254 -22.69 18.48 9.53
C SER A 254 -21.26 18.29 9.00
N HIS A 255 -21.01 18.67 7.75
CA HIS A 255 -19.73 18.57 7.05
C HIS A 255 -19.39 19.90 6.35
N PRO A 256 -18.12 20.15 5.98
CA PRO A 256 -17.72 21.41 5.35
C PRO A 256 -17.94 21.44 3.83
N PHE A 257 -18.14 20.29 3.18
CA PHE A 257 -18.24 20.19 1.72
C PHE A 257 -19.50 20.88 1.15
N PRO A 258 -19.40 21.45 -0.08
CA PRO A 258 -20.54 22.03 -0.78
C PRO A 258 -21.54 20.99 -1.30
N GLU A 259 -21.12 19.75 -1.54
CA GLU A 259 -21.97 18.68 -2.08
C GLU A 259 -23.12 18.32 -1.12
N PRO A 260 -24.33 18.05 -1.65
CA PRO A 260 -25.50 17.75 -0.83
C PRO A 260 -25.46 16.35 -0.21
N TYR A 261 -24.74 15.39 -0.80
CA TYR A 261 -24.62 14.03 -0.30
C TYR A 261 -23.16 13.71 0.05
N VAL A 262 -22.90 13.51 1.33
CA VAL A 262 -21.59 13.15 1.84
C VAL A 262 -21.68 11.87 2.65
N ARG A 263 -20.76 10.94 2.39
CA ARG A 263 -20.65 9.69 3.13
C ARG A 263 -19.22 9.52 3.63
N ARG A 264 -19.06 9.44 4.95
CA ARG A 264 -17.79 9.11 5.58
C ARG A 264 -17.57 7.59 5.56
N TYR A 265 -16.41 7.15 5.13
CA TYR A 265 -15.95 5.78 5.25
C TYR A 265 -14.63 5.74 6.02
N THR A 266 -14.31 4.62 6.67
CA THR A 266 -13.04 4.42 7.37
C THR A 266 -12.32 3.27 6.70
N THR A 267 -11.07 3.48 6.29
CA THR A 267 -10.29 2.49 5.52
C THR A 267 -8.82 2.50 5.90
N LEU A 268 -8.10 1.44 5.52
CA LEU A 268 -6.64 1.40 5.62
C LEU A 268 -6.01 2.21 4.47
N MET A 269 -4.98 2.96 4.81
CA MET A 269 -4.08 3.65 3.90
C MET A 269 -2.68 3.05 4.01
N PHE A 270 -2.04 2.92 2.87
CA PHE A 270 -0.65 2.52 2.72
C PHE A 270 0.22 3.75 2.46
N ASN A 271 1.12 4.06 3.38
CA ASN A 271 2.22 4.99 3.11
C ASN A 271 3.28 4.26 2.28
N ILE A 272 3.04 4.15 0.96
CA ILE A 272 3.76 3.21 0.07
C ILE A 272 5.28 3.33 0.17
N SER A 273 5.82 4.55 0.22
CA SER A 273 7.27 4.76 0.34
C SER A 273 7.82 4.22 1.67
N SER A 274 7.20 4.58 2.79
CA SER A 274 7.57 4.05 4.11
C SER A 274 7.37 2.53 4.18
N TYR A 275 6.29 2.02 3.58
CA TYR A 275 5.96 0.60 3.63
C TYR A 275 6.92 -0.25 2.79
N ALA A 276 7.25 0.18 1.57
CA ALA A 276 8.24 -0.50 0.74
C ALA A 276 9.62 -0.50 1.41
N ASN A 277 10.04 0.63 2.01
CA ASN A 277 11.28 0.71 2.77
C ASN A 277 11.29 -0.24 3.98
N TYR A 278 10.18 -0.33 4.71
CA TYR A 278 10.02 -1.29 5.80
C TYR A 278 10.17 -2.73 5.31
N LEU A 279 9.45 -3.13 4.26
CA LEU A 279 9.53 -4.49 3.72
C LEU A 279 10.93 -4.84 3.22
N LEU A 280 11.58 -3.91 2.53
CA LEU A 280 12.94 -4.10 2.01
C LEU A 280 13.96 -4.23 3.16
N SER A 281 13.83 -3.39 4.18
CA SER A 281 14.70 -3.42 5.36
C SER A 281 14.53 -4.72 6.13
N GLU A 282 13.29 -5.16 6.35
CA GLU A 282 12.99 -6.45 6.98
C GLU A 282 13.57 -7.62 6.19
N PHE A 283 13.45 -7.59 4.85
CA PHE A 283 13.93 -8.66 3.98
C PHE A 283 15.46 -8.81 4.07
N LEU A 284 16.17 -7.69 3.97
CA LEU A 284 17.63 -7.66 4.06
C LEU A 284 18.12 -8.01 5.47
N ALA A 285 17.47 -7.48 6.51
CA ALA A 285 17.81 -7.79 7.90
C ALA A 285 17.61 -9.27 8.26
N ALA A 286 16.63 -9.93 7.64
CA ALA A 286 16.41 -11.38 7.74
C ALA A 286 17.37 -12.22 6.87
N GLY A 287 18.42 -11.62 6.30
CA GLY A 287 19.44 -12.31 5.50
C GLY A 287 19.07 -12.53 4.03
N GLY A 288 18.04 -11.85 3.55
CA GLY A 288 17.59 -11.92 2.16
C GLY A 288 18.61 -11.31 1.22
N ARG A 289 18.72 -11.86 0.01
CA ARG A 289 19.64 -11.38 -1.03
C ARG A 289 18.85 -10.78 -2.18
N ILE A 290 19.38 -9.72 -2.77
CA ILE A 290 18.80 -9.09 -3.96
C ILE A 290 19.86 -9.06 -5.06
N GLU A 291 19.49 -9.49 -6.25
CA GLU A 291 20.30 -9.42 -7.46
C GLU A 291 19.54 -8.62 -8.51
N GLN A 292 20.08 -7.48 -8.92
CA GLN A 292 19.46 -6.68 -9.98
C GLN A 292 19.70 -7.37 -11.33
N ARG A 293 18.63 -7.86 -11.95
CA ARG A 293 18.70 -8.68 -13.16
C ARG A 293 17.40 -8.66 -13.94
N GLU A 294 17.51 -8.47 -15.24
CA GLU A 294 16.41 -8.57 -16.18
C GLU A 294 16.40 -9.95 -16.86
N PHE A 295 15.19 -10.47 -17.09
CA PHE A 295 14.96 -11.70 -17.83
C PHE A 295 14.01 -11.39 -18.99
N THR A 296 14.36 -11.87 -20.17
CA THR A 296 13.56 -11.62 -21.39
C THR A 296 12.77 -12.84 -21.82
N ARG A 297 13.17 -14.05 -21.40
CA ARG A 297 12.53 -15.32 -21.77
C ARG A 297 12.53 -16.30 -20.60
N PRO A 298 11.59 -17.27 -20.54
CA PRO A 298 11.52 -18.24 -19.47
C PRO A 298 12.82 -19.05 -19.31
N GLU A 299 13.47 -19.43 -20.40
CA GLU A 299 14.73 -20.18 -20.39
C GLU A 299 15.88 -19.50 -19.64
N ASP A 300 15.86 -18.18 -19.47
CA ASP A 300 16.87 -17.48 -18.67
C ASP A 300 16.79 -17.84 -17.19
N LEU A 301 15.60 -18.20 -16.71
CA LEU A 301 15.35 -18.64 -15.34
C LEU A 301 15.98 -20.02 -15.05
N LEU A 302 16.22 -20.84 -16.08
CA LEU A 302 16.86 -22.15 -15.92
C LEU A 302 18.32 -22.04 -15.43
N LYS A 303 18.94 -20.87 -15.61
CA LYS A 303 20.33 -20.59 -15.22
C LYS A 303 20.46 -20.21 -13.74
N LEU A 304 19.34 -19.96 -13.05
CA LEU A 304 19.36 -19.59 -11.63
C LEU A 304 19.71 -20.82 -10.76
N PRO A 305 20.43 -20.65 -9.64
CA PRO A 305 20.77 -21.76 -8.77
C PRO A 305 19.54 -22.36 -8.07
N GLU A 306 18.51 -21.55 -7.79
CA GLU A 306 17.33 -22.01 -7.05
C GLU A 306 16.45 -22.92 -7.92
N HIS A 307 16.08 -24.10 -7.38
CA HIS A 307 15.25 -25.08 -8.09
C HIS A 307 13.76 -24.67 -8.14
N THR A 308 13.29 -23.98 -7.11
CA THR A 308 11.93 -23.43 -7.05
C THR A 308 11.99 -21.91 -7.13
N LEU A 309 11.14 -21.35 -7.98
CA LEU A 309 11.04 -19.91 -8.23
C LEU A 309 9.61 -19.44 -7.99
N VAL A 310 9.43 -18.21 -7.51
CA VAL A 310 8.14 -17.49 -7.57
C VAL A 310 8.23 -16.44 -8.66
N ASN A 311 7.32 -16.45 -9.62
CA ASN A 311 7.16 -15.38 -10.60
C ASN A 311 6.14 -14.34 -10.09
N ALA A 312 6.65 -13.20 -9.63
CA ALA A 312 5.89 -12.05 -9.14
C ALA A 312 6.10 -10.79 -10.02
N THR A 313 6.20 -10.98 -11.34
CA THR A 313 6.55 -9.93 -12.30
C THR A 313 5.40 -8.99 -12.69
N GLY A 314 4.19 -9.20 -12.17
CA GLY A 314 3.05 -8.34 -12.46
C GLY A 314 2.74 -8.29 -13.95
N TYR A 315 2.73 -7.09 -14.54
CA TYR A 315 2.53 -6.90 -15.99
C TYR A 315 3.66 -7.53 -16.83
N GLY A 316 4.87 -7.65 -16.26
CA GLY A 316 6.01 -8.27 -16.94
C GLY A 316 5.80 -9.75 -17.30
N ALA A 317 4.83 -10.43 -16.69
CA ALA A 317 4.50 -11.80 -17.04
C ALA A 317 4.02 -11.96 -18.48
N ARG A 318 3.40 -10.92 -19.06
CA ARG A 318 3.01 -10.89 -20.47
C ARG A 318 4.22 -11.07 -21.38
N ALA A 319 5.26 -10.27 -21.18
CA ALA A 319 6.48 -10.34 -21.98
C ALA A 319 7.33 -11.56 -21.64
N LEU A 320 7.51 -11.88 -20.35
CA LEU A 320 8.42 -12.94 -19.91
C LEU A 320 7.85 -14.35 -20.13
N PHE A 321 6.54 -14.55 -19.99
CA PHE A 321 5.90 -15.88 -20.07
C PHE A 321 4.87 -16.00 -21.20
N GLY A 322 4.68 -14.96 -22.03
CA GLY A 322 3.69 -14.98 -23.10
C GLY A 322 2.24 -15.04 -22.59
N ASP A 323 1.99 -14.58 -21.37
CA ASP A 323 0.63 -14.59 -20.80
C ASP A 323 -0.18 -13.38 -21.32
N ASP A 324 -0.78 -13.55 -22.50
CA ASP A 324 -1.62 -12.53 -23.14
C ASP A 324 -2.93 -12.24 -22.40
N THR A 325 -3.28 -13.04 -21.37
CA THR A 325 -4.45 -12.79 -20.52
C THR A 325 -4.22 -11.62 -19.55
N VAL A 326 -2.98 -11.16 -19.39
CA VAL A 326 -2.65 -9.99 -18.57
C VAL A 326 -2.86 -8.71 -19.39
N ILE A 327 -3.84 -7.92 -18.96
CA ILE A 327 -4.25 -6.65 -19.57
C ILE A 327 -3.75 -5.50 -18.68
N PRO A 328 -3.01 -4.53 -19.24
CA PRO A 328 -2.63 -3.34 -18.47
C PRO A 328 -3.82 -2.41 -18.32
N VAL A 329 -4.13 -1.98 -17.10
CA VAL A 329 -5.05 -0.86 -16.86
C VAL A 329 -4.27 0.34 -16.37
N ARG A 330 -4.18 1.36 -17.22
CA ARG A 330 -3.44 2.59 -16.95
C ARG A 330 -4.07 3.35 -15.78
N GLY A 331 -3.23 4.01 -14.98
CA GLY A 331 -3.68 4.89 -13.92
C GLY A 331 -2.67 5.97 -13.66
N GLN A 332 -3.13 7.23 -13.68
CA GLN A 332 -2.27 8.38 -13.47
C GLN A 332 -2.56 9.06 -12.14
N THR A 333 -1.50 9.49 -11.47
CA THR A 333 -1.58 10.23 -10.21
C THR A 333 -0.67 11.45 -10.24
N ALA A 334 -1.14 12.56 -9.68
CA ALA A 334 -0.30 13.68 -9.26
C ALA A 334 0.02 13.53 -7.77
N ARG A 335 1.24 13.88 -7.38
CA ARG A 335 1.63 13.99 -5.97
C ARG A 335 1.85 15.45 -5.60
N LEU A 336 1.03 15.97 -4.70
CA LEU A 336 1.21 17.30 -4.14
C LEU A 336 2.17 17.26 -2.95
N VAL A 337 2.78 18.42 -2.65
CA VAL A 337 3.57 18.62 -1.42
C VAL A 337 2.76 18.15 -0.19
N PRO A 338 3.36 17.37 0.73
CA PRO A 338 2.70 16.92 1.94
C PRO A 338 2.05 18.06 2.74
N GLN A 339 0.95 17.73 3.41
CA GLN A 339 0.23 18.64 4.30
C GLN A 339 -0.19 17.86 5.56
N PRO A 340 0.62 17.85 6.63
CA PRO A 340 0.42 16.98 7.80
C PRO A 340 -0.94 17.13 8.50
N GLU A 341 -1.55 18.31 8.41
CA GLU A 341 -2.89 18.57 8.95
C GLU A 341 -4.04 17.94 8.14
N VAL A 342 -3.79 17.48 6.90
CA VAL A 342 -4.75 16.74 6.08
C VAL A 342 -4.54 15.25 6.34
N ASN A 343 -5.47 14.64 7.06
CA ASN A 343 -5.44 13.24 7.48
C ASN A 343 -6.64 12.43 6.95
N TYR A 344 -7.32 12.94 5.92
CA TYR A 344 -8.52 12.33 5.34
C TYR A 344 -8.40 12.14 3.82
N GLY A 345 -9.05 11.09 3.30
CA GLY A 345 -9.19 10.85 1.87
C GLY A 345 -10.44 11.52 1.28
N LEU A 346 -10.44 11.69 -0.04
CA LEU A 346 -11.63 12.13 -0.78
C LEU A 346 -11.92 11.17 -1.93
N ARG A 347 -13.20 10.94 -2.19
CA ARG A 347 -13.70 10.26 -3.37
C ARG A 347 -14.77 11.15 -4.02
N MET A 348 -14.39 11.77 -5.12
CA MET A 348 -15.28 12.54 -5.97
C MET A 348 -15.71 11.69 -7.17
N ARG A 349 -16.46 12.27 -8.10
CA ARG A 349 -16.88 11.59 -9.32
C ARG A 349 -15.67 11.19 -10.18
N ASP A 350 -14.81 12.15 -10.47
CA ASP A 350 -13.74 12.02 -11.48
C ASP A 350 -12.34 11.96 -10.85
N ILE A 351 -12.21 12.25 -9.54
CA ILE A 351 -10.95 12.19 -8.81
C ILE A 351 -11.03 11.45 -7.47
N SER A 352 -9.91 10.88 -7.04
CA SER A 352 -9.71 10.35 -5.70
C SER A 352 -8.45 10.93 -5.07
N VAL A 353 -8.51 11.26 -3.78
CA VAL A 353 -7.43 11.90 -3.04
C VAL A 353 -7.01 11.04 -1.85
N VAL A 354 -5.71 10.84 -1.68
CA VAL A 354 -5.12 10.04 -0.59
C VAL A 354 -4.02 10.82 0.12
N PRO A 355 -4.14 11.06 1.44
CA PRO A 355 -3.23 11.93 2.20
C PRO A 355 -1.99 11.17 2.71
N ARG A 356 -1.15 10.68 1.80
CA ARG A 356 0.07 9.96 2.23
C ARG A 356 1.07 10.91 2.88
N SER A 357 1.84 10.35 3.81
CA SER A 357 2.94 11.05 4.51
C SER A 357 4.01 11.61 3.57
N ASP A 358 4.20 11.01 2.40
CA ASP A 358 5.15 11.47 1.38
C ASP A 358 4.53 12.35 0.29
N GLY A 359 3.23 12.67 0.41
CA GLY A 359 2.53 13.63 -0.45
C GLY A 359 1.04 13.32 -0.59
N ILE A 360 0.24 14.33 -0.91
CA ILE A 360 -1.18 14.12 -1.20
C ILE A 360 -1.28 13.59 -2.63
N MET A 361 -1.77 12.37 -2.78
CA MET A 361 -2.00 11.76 -4.09
C MET A 361 -3.34 12.20 -4.62
N VAL A 362 -3.37 12.76 -5.83
CA VAL A 362 -4.59 13.07 -6.58
C VAL A 362 -4.61 12.16 -7.81
N GLN A 363 -5.60 11.28 -7.88
CA GLN A 363 -5.76 10.29 -8.92
C GLN A 363 -6.97 10.61 -9.78
N VAL A 364 -6.81 10.59 -11.11
CA VAL A 364 -7.94 10.60 -12.05
C VAL A 364 -8.58 9.20 -12.10
N ILE A 365 -9.90 9.17 -12.06
CA ILE A 365 -10.71 7.94 -12.09
C ILE A 365 -11.89 8.12 -13.05
N GLY A 366 -12.41 7.01 -13.57
CA GLY A 366 -13.63 7.01 -14.38
C GLY A 366 -13.45 7.47 -15.83
N ASP A 367 -12.22 7.74 -16.25
CA ASP A 367 -11.88 8.14 -17.62
C ASP A 367 -11.64 6.94 -18.55
N THR A 368 -12.03 7.11 -19.81
CA THR A 368 -11.85 6.10 -20.87
C THR A 368 -10.43 6.11 -21.43
N GLY A 369 -10.07 5.02 -22.12
CA GLY A 369 -8.75 4.86 -22.76
C GLY A 369 -7.67 4.41 -21.80
N ASN A 370 -8.03 3.98 -20.59
CA ASN A 370 -7.09 3.36 -19.64
C ASN A 370 -7.07 1.85 -19.73
N PHE A 371 -8.15 1.22 -20.17
CA PHE A 371 -8.23 -0.23 -20.28
C PHE A 371 -7.40 -0.72 -21.46
N ASN A 372 -6.64 -1.79 -21.25
CA ASN A 372 -5.69 -2.32 -22.23
C ASN A 372 -4.69 -1.28 -22.78
N ASN A 373 -4.36 -0.27 -21.97
CA ASN A 373 -3.43 0.78 -22.34
C ASN A 373 -2.06 0.56 -21.67
N PRO A 374 -1.02 0.17 -22.41
CA PRO A 374 0.33 -0.03 -21.87
C PRO A 374 1.14 1.26 -21.76
N ASP A 375 0.63 2.42 -22.22
CA ASP A 375 1.37 3.68 -22.23
C ASP A 375 1.63 4.18 -20.80
N ILE A 376 2.91 4.26 -20.45
CA ILE A 376 3.40 4.73 -19.16
C ILE A 376 3.83 6.20 -19.17
N THR A 377 3.60 6.90 -20.28
CA THR A 377 3.92 8.32 -20.44
C THR A 377 2.93 9.17 -19.64
N PRO A 378 3.41 10.00 -18.69
CA PRO A 378 2.54 10.93 -17.97
C PRO A 378 1.97 12.02 -18.87
N ARG A 379 0.66 12.25 -18.76
CA ARG A 379 -0.04 13.38 -19.38
C ARG A 379 -0.28 14.46 -18.34
N ARG A 380 0.69 15.37 -18.18
CA ARG A 380 0.68 16.38 -17.09
C ARG A 380 -0.62 17.19 -17.03
N GLU A 381 -1.19 17.53 -18.18
CA GLU A 381 -2.44 18.29 -18.30
C GLU A 381 -3.61 17.63 -17.56
N ASP A 382 -3.80 16.30 -17.69
CA ASP A 382 -4.84 15.54 -16.96
C ASP A 382 -4.67 15.70 -15.44
N SER A 383 -3.43 15.64 -14.96
CA SER A 383 -3.13 15.79 -13.53
C SER A 383 -3.31 17.22 -13.04
N GLU A 384 -3.01 18.22 -13.87
CA GLU A 384 -3.27 19.62 -13.53
C GLU A 384 -4.76 19.92 -13.51
N ALA A 385 -5.55 19.36 -14.43
CA ALA A 385 -7.01 19.47 -14.42
C ALA A 385 -7.60 18.89 -13.14
N ALA A 386 -7.19 17.68 -12.74
CA ALA A 386 -7.61 17.06 -11.49
C ALA A 386 -7.27 17.90 -10.24
N VAL A 387 -6.12 18.57 -10.24
CA VAL A 387 -5.71 19.46 -9.14
C VAL A 387 -6.52 20.76 -9.14
N ARG A 388 -6.91 21.29 -10.30
CA ARG A 388 -7.82 22.45 -10.39
C ARG A 388 -9.21 22.09 -9.88
N GLU A 389 -9.76 20.93 -10.27
CA GLU A 389 -11.04 20.42 -9.74
C GLU A 389 -11.01 20.29 -8.20
N LEU A 390 -9.92 19.74 -7.66
CA LEU A 390 -9.74 19.68 -6.22
C LEU A 390 -9.67 21.08 -5.59
N ALA A 391 -9.00 22.04 -6.23
CA ALA A 391 -8.91 23.42 -5.73
C ALA A 391 -10.28 24.12 -5.71
N ASP A 392 -11.12 23.88 -6.71
CA ASP A 392 -12.49 24.41 -6.78
C ASP A 392 -13.33 23.87 -5.62
N LEU A 393 -13.26 22.56 -5.34
CA LEU A 393 -13.89 21.94 -4.17
C LEU A 393 -13.43 22.61 -2.86
N MET A 394 -12.11 22.78 -2.69
CA MET A 394 -11.55 23.36 -1.46
C MET A 394 -11.96 24.82 -1.27
N THR A 395 -12.20 25.56 -2.35
CA THR A 395 -12.72 26.94 -2.31
C THR A 395 -14.18 26.99 -1.85
N GLY A 396 -14.97 25.97 -2.21
CA GLY A 396 -16.35 25.81 -1.80
C GLY A 396 -16.56 25.29 -0.37
N MET A 397 -15.50 24.88 0.34
CA MET A 397 -15.63 24.38 1.72
C MET A 397 -16.07 25.50 2.67
N ARG A 398 -17.12 25.23 3.45
CA ARG A 398 -17.55 26.08 4.56
C ARG A 398 -16.44 26.14 5.61
N ARG A 399 -16.03 27.35 5.99
CA ARG A 399 -15.13 27.57 7.13
C ARG A 399 -16.00 27.58 8.39
N GLY A 400 -15.65 26.70 9.34
CA GLY A 400 -16.30 26.61 10.65
C GLY A 400 -16.01 27.81 11.54
#